data_AF-A0A6M1YZZ9-F1
#
_entry.id   AF-A0A6M1YZZ9-F1
#
_cell.length_a   1.000
_cell.length_b   1.000
_cell.length_c   1.000
_cell.angle_alpha   90.00
_cell.angle_beta   90.00
_cell.angle_gamma   90.00
#
_symmetry.space_group_name_H-M   'P 1'
#
loop_
_entity.id
_entity.type
_entity.pdbx_description
1 polymer ?
#
loop_
_entity_poly.entity_id
_entity_poly.type
_entity_poly.pdbx_seq_one_letter_code
_entity_poly.pdbx_strand_id
1 'polypeptide(L)'
;MTLIGRTFLSDMKKYSPAMAENLLIVPLLVTEKFNPAQNQRDGGARLVKSMHQAFGESLKIMQFGKEIDPQATWQFDYPFDITNRFERRMANAKFIAEKIQEIEGQFTHVFFVHISMQFGLVYQPLEKGPEVWTFPMFLTPSYVASGEHIPDEYFEMEQLALSHSDHIITPSPLERKQLLNEYSVPEEKIHVIPRGVDMGYFRPKKRSIEGEVLFASIGSVKPQKNTLELVDLFSRIHLRYPDAQLKIIGPIQNPEYYKELLTKIHRLQLEEWVQFTGFIPPHQIASIIENDHIHLSCSSCETFGRSIFETLASGMPNIARIANNAAAEFLGHLPYARFVNNHEEALTIIEWMIQNYSQLSEMALEIGNLYDDNILSKRLFASICSKNTIAISDFDGTLYHKDDPKRTERCIAAFGQYSLKVLCSARPIDDLLEQMKLLNLEVDWIIGSSGSIVTDSKGHLLWCTPLDTQSLIDLKDQMPTALSIDYFGETLQLKTSVEELKNILGFRFETYGDDGYISHWKASKLHAVHQLLKRIDWDGQIRVFGDGPYDRELLTYFDGTLITPFPENNLQKKEIEYV
;
A
#
# COMPACT_ATOMS: atom_id res chain seq x y z
N MET A 1 27.10 -17.47 -10.79
CA MET A 1 28.17 -17.51 -9.78
C MET A 1 29.37 -16.82 -10.40
N THR A 2 29.83 -15.64 -9.95
CA THR A 2 30.44 -15.38 -8.64
C THR A 2 30.58 -13.86 -8.44
N LEU A 3 30.54 -13.39 -7.18
CA LEU A 3 31.08 -12.10 -6.69
C LEU A 3 30.27 -10.78 -6.75
N ILE A 4 28.93 -10.79 -6.70
CA ILE A 4 28.12 -9.56 -6.40
C ILE A 4 27.27 -9.69 -5.12
N GLY A 5 27.16 -10.89 -4.53
CA GLY A 5 26.23 -11.17 -3.43
C GLY A 5 26.76 -11.04 -2.00
N ARG A 6 27.86 -10.32 -1.73
CA ARG A 6 28.43 -10.21 -0.36
C ARG A 6 28.49 -8.80 0.23
N THR A 7 28.11 -7.75 -0.50
CA THR A 7 28.12 -6.37 0.00
C THR A 7 26.77 -5.84 0.47
N PHE A 8 25.66 -6.55 0.24
CA PHE A 8 24.32 -6.06 0.62
C PHE A 8 23.96 -6.22 2.11
N LEU A 9 24.69 -7.05 2.86
CA LEU A 9 24.48 -7.24 4.31
C LEU A 9 25.43 -6.39 5.18
N SER A 10 26.47 -5.79 4.60
CA SER A 10 27.41 -4.94 5.34
C SER A 10 26.91 -3.50 5.52
N ASP A 11 25.96 -3.03 4.71
CA ASP A 11 25.47 -1.65 4.77
C ASP A 11 24.32 -1.44 5.78
N MET A 12 23.70 -2.49 6.32
CA MET A 12 22.77 -2.34 7.46
C MET A 12 23.46 -1.97 8.78
N LYS A 13 24.80 -2.09 8.86
CA LYS A 13 25.59 -1.62 10.02
C LYS A 13 25.99 -0.15 9.93
N LYS A 14 25.56 0.59 8.89
CA LYS A 14 25.77 2.04 8.76
C LYS A 14 24.64 2.89 9.35
N TYR A 15 23.65 2.30 10.01
CA TYR A 15 22.83 3.03 10.98
C TYR A 15 23.69 3.33 12.22
N SER A 16 24.60 4.28 12.04
CA SER A 16 25.41 4.89 13.07
C SER A 16 24.56 5.92 13.83
N PRO A 17 24.64 5.99 15.16
CA PRO A 17 23.92 6.92 16.01
C PRO A 17 24.50 8.34 15.90
N ALA A 18 24.35 8.96 14.73
CA ALA A 18 24.50 10.39 14.55
C ALA A 18 23.10 11.00 14.39
N MET A 19 22.25 10.80 15.39
CA MET A 19 20.90 11.38 15.49
C MET A 19 20.85 12.30 16.71
N ALA A 20 21.38 13.51 16.54
CA ALA A 20 21.21 14.71 17.37
C ALA A 20 21.57 15.88 16.44
N GLU A 21 20.78 16.93 16.21
CA GLU A 21 19.86 17.68 17.05
C GLU A 21 18.73 18.28 16.18
N ASN A 22 17.48 18.18 16.65
CA ASN A 22 16.38 19.17 16.59
C ASN A 22 15.02 18.46 16.72
N LEU A 23 14.40 18.65 17.89
CA LEU A 23 13.20 17.99 18.46
C LEU A 23 13.34 16.47 18.64
N LEU A 24 13.87 16.04 19.79
CA LEU A 24 13.87 14.64 20.20
C LEU A 24 12.42 14.15 20.33
N ILE A 25 11.97 13.35 19.38
CA ILE A 25 10.75 12.56 19.52
C ILE A 25 10.99 11.59 20.66
N VAL A 26 10.13 11.65 21.67
CA VAL A 26 10.11 10.72 22.80
C VAL A 26 8.76 10.00 22.73
N PRO A 27 8.69 8.84 22.06
CA PRO A 27 7.44 8.21 21.69
C PRO A 27 6.96 7.18 22.73
N LEU A 28 5.68 7.28 23.10
CA LEU A 28 4.95 6.26 23.87
C LEU A 28 3.98 5.51 22.96
N LEU A 29 4.08 4.20 22.89
CA LEU A 29 3.11 3.33 22.21
C LEU A 29 2.16 2.72 23.23
N VAL A 30 0.87 2.97 23.07
CA VAL A 30 -0.22 2.41 23.88
C VAL A 30 -0.95 1.36 23.06
N THR A 31 -1.00 0.13 23.57
CA THR A 31 -1.48 -1.00 22.76
C THR A 31 -2.02 -2.17 23.60
N GLU A 32 -3.03 -2.88 23.08
CA GLU A 32 -3.42 -4.22 23.54
C GLU A 32 -2.66 -5.34 22.81
N LYS A 33 -1.85 -4.97 21.82
CA LYS A 33 -1.09 -5.88 20.97
C LYS A 33 0.30 -6.07 21.55
N PHE A 34 0.90 -7.21 21.27
CA PHE A 34 2.29 -7.50 21.58
C PHE A 34 3.08 -7.64 20.28
N ASN A 35 4.40 -7.44 20.36
CA ASN A 35 5.31 -7.73 19.26
C ASN A 35 5.11 -9.20 18.86
N PRO A 36 4.75 -9.49 17.59
CA PRO A 36 4.29 -10.81 17.21
C PRO A 36 5.37 -11.85 17.49
N ALA A 37 5.04 -12.86 18.30
CA ALA A 37 5.71 -14.15 18.18
C ALA A 37 5.62 -14.61 16.70
N GLN A 38 6.53 -15.49 16.25
CA GLN A 38 6.65 -15.96 14.84
C GLN A 38 5.35 -16.47 14.17
N ASN A 39 4.24 -16.53 14.90
CA ASN A 39 2.97 -17.16 14.58
C ASN A 39 1.78 -16.18 14.40
N GLN A 40 1.93 -14.85 14.41
CA GLN A 40 0.76 -13.96 14.26
C GLN A 40 0.67 -13.21 12.93
N ARG A 41 -0.56 -13.17 12.38
CA ARG A 41 -0.92 -12.46 11.14
C ARG A 41 -1.75 -11.20 11.41
N ASP A 42 -1.88 -10.72 12.64
CA ASP A 42 -2.68 -9.51 12.93
C ASP A 42 -2.02 -8.23 12.41
N GLY A 43 -2.83 -7.23 12.02
CA GLY A 43 -2.34 -5.95 11.52
C GLY A 43 -1.66 -5.09 12.59
N GLY A 44 -2.24 -5.06 13.80
CA GLY A 44 -1.72 -4.25 14.91
C GLY A 44 -0.36 -4.72 15.39
N ALA A 45 -0.16 -6.03 15.51
CA ALA A 45 1.11 -6.61 15.92
C ALA A 45 2.27 -6.24 14.96
N ARG A 46 2.01 -6.22 13.63
CA ARG A 46 3.02 -5.78 12.65
C ARG A 46 3.35 -4.30 12.78
N LEU A 47 2.35 -3.47 13.03
CA LEU A 47 2.59 -2.05 13.27
C LEU A 47 3.48 -1.83 14.50
N VAL A 48 3.27 -2.58 15.60
CA VAL A 48 4.17 -2.56 16.77
C VAL A 48 5.62 -2.90 16.36
N LYS A 49 5.82 -3.92 15.52
CA LYS A 49 7.15 -4.26 14.95
C LYS A 49 7.73 -3.10 14.13
N SER A 50 6.96 -2.48 13.24
CA SER A 50 7.42 -1.34 12.43
C SER A 50 7.81 -0.14 13.31
N MET A 51 7.03 0.15 14.36
CA MET A 51 7.35 1.22 15.32
C MET A 51 8.64 0.92 16.08
N HIS A 52 8.86 -0.33 16.51
CA HIS A 52 10.12 -0.72 17.14
C HIS A 52 11.33 -0.58 16.21
N GLN A 53 11.19 -0.99 14.95
CA GLN A 53 12.26 -0.84 13.96
C GLN A 53 12.60 0.63 13.70
N ALA A 54 11.59 1.49 13.71
CA ALA A 54 11.75 2.92 13.45
C ALA A 54 12.36 3.69 14.63
N PHE A 55 11.88 3.46 15.84
CA PHE A 55 12.26 4.25 17.03
C PHE A 55 13.30 3.57 17.92
N GLY A 56 13.57 2.27 17.74
CA GLY A 56 14.55 1.52 18.52
C GLY A 56 14.31 1.63 20.03
N GLU A 57 15.37 1.89 20.80
CA GLU A 57 15.33 2.00 22.27
C GLU A 57 14.58 3.24 22.79
N SER A 58 14.35 4.24 21.92
CA SER A 58 13.58 5.43 22.29
C SER A 58 12.09 5.13 22.46
N LEU A 59 11.58 4.07 21.79
CA LEU A 59 10.20 3.65 21.93
C LEU A 59 9.94 3.06 23.31
N LYS A 60 9.03 3.69 24.04
CA LYS A 60 8.46 3.10 25.25
C LYS A 60 7.09 2.53 24.94
N ILE A 61 6.79 1.39 25.55
CA ILE A 61 5.54 0.67 25.28
C ILE A 61 4.79 0.49 26.59
N MET A 62 3.54 0.92 26.57
CA MET A 62 2.55 0.64 27.59
C MET A 62 1.54 -0.37 27.04
N GLN A 63 1.62 -1.59 27.55
CA GLN A 63 0.80 -2.70 27.10
C GLN A 63 -0.32 -3.01 28.10
N PHE A 64 -1.50 -3.31 27.55
CA PHE A 64 -2.65 -3.75 28.31
C PHE A 64 -3.13 -5.14 27.88
N GLY A 65 -3.33 -6.03 28.84
CA GLY A 65 -3.85 -7.38 28.62
C GLY A 65 -2.95 -8.48 29.18
N LYS A 66 -3.45 -9.72 29.12
CA LYS A 66 -2.86 -10.90 29.76
C LYS A 66 -1.62 -11.45 29.03
N GLU A 67 -1.43 -11.10 27.77
CA GLU A 67 -0.28 -11.54 26.98
C GLU A 67 0.93 -10.66 27.30
N ILE A 68 2.12 -11.28 27.37
CA ILE A 68 3.36 -10.61 27.75
C ILE A 68 4.15 -10.26 26.50
N ASP A 69 4.41 -8.97 26.29
CA ASP A 69 5.48 -8.49 25.42
C ASP A 69 6.75 -8.25 26.24
N PRO A 70 7.83 -9.03 26.03
CA PRO A 70 9.10 -8.83 26.74
C PRO A 70 9.73 -7.45 26.50
N GLN A 71 9.31 -6.72 25.47
CA GLN A 71 9.78 -5.38 25.14
C GLN A 71 8.89 -4.27 25.74
N ALA A 72 7.78 -4.62 26.39
CA ALA A 72 6.93 -3.64 27.06
C ALA A 72 7.67 -2.97 28.23
N THR A 73 7.59 -1.64 28.30
CA THR A 73 8.13 -0.86 29.43
C THR A 73 7.19 -0.92 30.62
N TRP A 74 5.89 -0.86 30.36
CA TRP A 74 4.83 -1.06 31.35
C TRP A 74 3.85 -2.11 30.84
N GLN A 75 3.37 -2.93 31.76
CA GLN A 75 2.38 -3.95 31.49
C GLN A 75 1.30 -3.90 32.56
N PHE A 76 0.05 -3.90 32.12
CA PHE A 76 -1.11 -3.86 33.00
C PHE A 76 -2.14 -4.91 32.60
N ASP A 77 -2.64 -5.67 33.57
CA ASP A 77 -3.84 -6.47 33.38
C ASP A 77 -5.09 -5.59 33.43
N TYR A 78 -6.11 -5.98 32.67
CA TYR A 78 -7.39 -5.30 32.71
C TYR A 78 -8.10 -5.54 34.05
N PRO A 79 -8.53 -4.49 34.77
CA PRO A 79 -9.33 -4.65 35.99
C PRO A 79 -10.71 -5.27 35.73
N PHE A 80 -11.25 -5.14 34.51
CA PHE A 80 -12.54 -5.71 34.12
C PHE A 80 -12.36 -6.79 33.03
N ASP A 81 -12.61 -8.06 33.38
CA ASP A 81 -12.52 -9.22 32.48
C ASP A 81 -13.92 -9.63 31.97
N ILE A 82 -14.46 -8.84 31.02
CA ILE A 82 -15.77 -9.06 30.40
C ILE A 82 -15.62 -9.91 29.13
N THR A 83 -16.48 -10.92 28.93
CA THR A 83 -16.45 -11.81 27.76
C THR A 83 -16.62 -11.06 26.44
N ASN A 84 -17.63 -10.18 26.35
CA ASN A 84 -17.84 -9.34 25.18
C ASN A 84 -16.69 -8.34 25.06
N ARG A 85 -15.96 -8.39 23.93
CA ARG A 85 -14.77 -7.56 23.72
C ARG A 85 -15.07 -6.07 23.62
N PHE A 86 -16.23 -5.68 23.11
CA PHE A 86 -16.60 -4.27 22.95
C PHE A 86 -16.90 -3.65 24.31
N GLU A 87 -17.72 -4.33 25.12
CA GLU A 87 -17.99 -3.95 26.51
C GLU A 87 -16.72 -3.94 27.35
N ARG A 88 -15.85 -4.96 27.21
CA ARG A 88 -14.56 -5.00 27.90
C ARG A 88 -13.69 -3.78 27.58
N ARG A 89 -13.60 -3.39 26.32
CA ARG A 89 -12.81 -2.24 25.88
C ARG A 89 -13.35 -0.93 26.48
N MET A 90 -14.67 -0.74 26.50
CA MET A 90 -15.29 0.44 27.10
C MET A 90 -15.11 0.47 28.62
N ALA A 91 -15.31 -0.66 29.31
CA ALA A 91 -15.18 -0.75 30.77
C ALA A 91 -13.76 -0.45 31.27
N ASN A 92 -12.73 -0.79 30.48
CA ASN A 92 -11.34 -0.54 30.83
C ASN A 92 -10.79 0.80 30.32
N ALA A 93 -11.57 1.59 29.57
CA ALA A 93 -11.13 2.82 28.94
C ALA A 93 -10.54 3.83 29.95
N LYS A 94 -11.24 4.08 31.05
CA LYS A 94 -10.78 5.01 32.09
C LYS A 94 -9.47 4.57 32.72
N PHE A 95 -9.32 3.28 33.03
CA PHE A 95 -8.08 2.75 33.61
C PHE A 95 -6.87 2.97 32.70
N ILE A 96 -7.05 2.78 31.38
CA ILE A 96 -5.98 3.05 30.40
C ILE A 96 -5.57 4.53 30.45
N ALA A 97 -6.52 5.47 30.43
CA ALA A 97 -6.21 6.89 30.48
C ALA A 97 -5.51 7.30 31.79
N GLU A 98 -5.95 6.79 32.95
CA GLU A 98 -5.29 7.05 34.23
C GLU A 98 -3.81 6.67 34.20
N LYS A 99 -3.48 5.52 33.59
CA LYS A 99 -2.08 5.06 33.46
C LYS A 99 -1.26 5.89 32.48
N ILE A 100 -1.88 6.41 31.43
CA ILE A 100 -1.20 7.32 30.51
C ILE A 100 -0.92 8.65 31.21
N GLN A 101 -1.91 9.23 31.90
CA GLN A 101 -1.77 10.50 32.62
C GLN A 101 -0.67 10.47 33.70
N GLU A 102 -0.42 9.33 34.34
CA GLU A 102 0.68 9.16 35.30
C GLU A 102 2.06 9.50 34.71
N ILE A 103 2.24 9.34 33.39
CA ILE A 103 3.55 9.45 32.73
C ILE A 103 3.60 10.33 31.49
N GLU A 104 2.46 10.80 30.98
CA GLU A 104 2.35 11.50 29.68
C GLU A 104 3.33 12.67 29.51
N GLY A 105 3.61 13.41 30.59
CA GLY A 105 4.51 14.58 30.57
C GLY A 105 5.97 14.25 30.29
N GLN A 106 6.33 12.96 30.16
CA GLN A 106 7.65 12.48 29.78
C GLN A 106 7.80 12.30 28.25
N PHE A 107 6.69 12.40 27.50
CA PHE A 107 6.64 12.07 26.09
C PHE A 107 6.28 13.28 25.24
N THR A 108 6.77 13.30 24.02
CA THR A 108 6.36 14.31 23.01
C THR A 108 5.31 13.76 22.06
N HIS A 109 5.17 12.43 21.97
CA HIS A 109 4.22 11.76 21.08
C HIS A 109 3.61 10.54 21.79
N VAL A 110 2.31 10.35 21.62
CA VAL A 110 1.59 9.15 22.08
C VAL A 110 0.90 8.50 20.89
N PHE A 111 1.20 7.22 20.67
CA PHE A 111 0.67 6.41 19.58
C PHE A 111 -0.34 5.40 20.13
N PHE A 112 -1.56 5.43 19.60
CA PHE A 112 -2.60 4.46 19.96
C PHE A 112 -2.74 3.41 18.85
N VAL A 113 -2.42 2.16 19.17
CA VAL A 113 -2.67 1.01 18.29
C VAL A 113 -4.00 0.39 18.70
N HIS A 114 -5.01 0.57 17.85
CA HIS A 114 -6.43 0.33 18.07
C HIS A 114 -7.13 1.53 18.69
N ILE A 115 -8.24 1.98 18.09
CA ILE A 115 -9.00 3.13 18.57
C ILE A 115 -9.43 3.00 20.04
N SER A 116 -9.75 1.78 20.49
CA SER A 116 -10.22 1.54 21.85
C SER A 116 -9.18 1.81 22.93
N MET A 117 -7.88 1.85 22.60
CA MET A 117 -6.84 2.23 23.56
C MET A 117 -6.92 3.74 23.91
N GLN A 118 -7.60 4.53 23.08
CA GLN A 118 -7.76 5.97 23.23
C GLN A 118 -9.09 6.36 23.89
N PHE A 119 -10.02 5.42 24.08
CA PHE A 119 -11.36 5.68 24.61
C PHE A 119 -11.35 6.44 25.95
N GLY A 120 -10.36 6.19 26.81
CA GLY A 120 -10.25 6.86 28.10
C GLY A 120 -10.04 8.37 28.00
N LEU A 121 -9.46 8.85 26.90
CA LEU A 121 -9.15 10.28 26.71
C LEU A 121 -10.40 11.15 26.64
N VAL A 122 -11.55 10.56 26.32
CA VAL A 122 -12.85 11.25 26.35
C VAL A 122 -13.22 11.70 27.76
N TYR A 123 -12.82 10.94 28.78
CA TYR A 123 -13.08 11.24 30.18
C TYR A 123 -11.91 11.98 30.84
N GLN A 124 -10.70 11.68 30.37
CA GLN A 124 -9.44 12.14 30.93
C GLN A 124 -8.49 12.54 29.79
N PRO A 125 -8.68 13.73 29.19
CA PRO A 125 -7.79 14.24 28.17
C PRO A 125 -6.35 14.37 28.68
N LEU A 126 -5.38 14.36 27.79
CA LEU A 126 -3.98 14.55 28.15
C LEU A 126 -3.76 16.02 28.59
N GLU A 127 -3.19 16.23 29.77
CA GLU A 127 -3.01 17.56 30.40
C GLU A 127 -1.75 18.28 29.92
N LYS A 128 -0.69 17.55 29.52
CA LYS A 128 0.69 18.10 29.35
C LYS A 128 1.34 18.05 27.96
N GLY A 129 0.64 17.74 26.89
CA GLY A 129 1.13 18.07 25.54
C GLY A 129 2.11 17.15 24.82
N PRO A 130 1.86 15.83 24.70
CA PRO A 130 2.32 15.09 23.53
C PRO A 130 1.33 15.21 22.36
N GLU A 131 1.82 15.07 21.12
CA GLU A 131 0.98 14.86 19.94
C GLU A 131 0.33 13.47 19.96
N VAL A 132 -0.96 13.40 19.63
CA VAL A 132 -1.74 12.16 19.61
C VAL A 132 -1.84 11.60 18.20
N TRP A 133 -1.22 10.43 18.00
CA TRP A 133 -1.23 9.69 16.75
C TRP A 133 -2.05 8.41 16.90
N THR A 134 -3.06 8.23 16.05
CA THR A 134 -3.99 7.12 16.16
C THR A 134 -3.91 6.20 14.95
N PHE A 135 -3.83 4.91 15.20
CA PHE A 135 -4.01 3.85 14.22
C PHE A 135 -5.31 3.12 14.54
N PRO A 136 -6.46 3.55 13.97
CA PRO A 136 -7.77 3.09 14.42
C PRO A 136 -7.96 1.58 14.26
N MET A 137 -7.30 1.01 13.24
CA MET A 137 -7.41 -0.36 12.77
C MET A 137 -8.79 -0.73 12.23
N PHE A 138 -9.75 -1.06 13.09
CA PHE A 138 -11.05 -1.56 12.66
C PHE A 138 -12.12 -0.84 13.45
N LEU A 139 -13.04 -0.22 12.72
CA LEU A 139 -14.07 0.68 13.26
C LEU A 139 -15.46 0.05 13.11
N THR A 140 -16.48 0.60 13.77
CA THR A 140 -17.85 0.04 13.76
C THR A 140 -18.38 -0.34 12.37
N PRO A 141 -18.28 0.49 11.31
CA PRO A 141 -18.76 0.11 9.97
C PRO A 141 -18.10 -1.14 9.44
N SER A 142 -16.79 -1.31 9.70
CA SER A 142 -16.02 -2.48 9.29
C SER A 142 -16.43 -3.73 10.09
N TYR A 143 -16.74 -3.58 11.39
CA TYR A 143 -17.28 -4.66 12.23
C TYR A 143 -18.67 -5.09 11.77
N VAL A 144 -19.56 -4.14 11.49
CA VAL A 144 -20.90 -4.39 10.95
C VAL A 144 -20.82 -5.08 9.59
N ALA A 145 -19.94 -4.61 8.70
CA ALA A 145 -19.69 -5.26 7.40
C ALA A 145 -19.13 -6.69 7.52
N SER A 146 -18.54 -7.03 8.68
CA SER A 146 -18.07 -8.37 9.01
C SER A 146 -19.13 -9.25 9.67
N GLY A 147 -20.35 -8.74 9.85
CA GLY A 147 -21.47 -9.43 10.47
C GLY A 147 -21.46 -9.42 12.00
N GLU A 148 -20.68 -8.52 12.62
CA GLU A 148 -20.62 -8.41 14.08
C GLU A 148 -21.66 -7.41 14.60
N HIS A 149 -22.23 -7.71 15.77
CA HIS A 149 -23.13 -6.81 16.48
C HIS A 149 -22.33 -5.90 17.40
N ILE A 150 -22.49 -4.59 17.23
CA ILE A 150 -21.73 -3.56 17.95
C ILE A 150 -22.70 -2.75 18.82
N PRO A 151 -22.39 -2.52 20.11
CA PRO A 151 -23.18 -1.60 20.93
C PRO A 151 -23.13 -0.18 20.38
N ASP A 152 -24.25 0.54 20.36
CA ASP A 152 -24.32 1.92 19.85
C ASP A 152 -23.32 2.85 20.56
N GLU A 153 -23.19 2.70 21.88
CA GLU A 153 -22.22 3.42 22.72
C GLU A 153 -20.76 3.26 22.24
N TYR A 154 -20.43 2.14 21.60
CA TYR A 154 -19.08 1.89 21.09
C TYR A 154 -18.76 2.80 19.90
N PHE A 155 -19.73 3.05 19.02
CA PHE A 155 -19.56 3.96 17.90
C PHE A 155 -19.40 5.41 18.37
N GLU A 156 -20.18 5.83 19.37
CA GLU A 156 -20.03 7.15 20.00
C GLU A 156 -18.64 7.31 20.62
N MET A 157 -18.15 6.27 21.31
CA MET A 157 -16.78 6.25 21.85
C MET A 157 -15.71 6.36 20.77
N GLU A 158 -15.89 5.71 19.61
CA GLU A 158 -14.98 5.84 18.47
C GLU A 158 -14.95 7.28 17.93
N GLN A 159 -16.12 7.91 17.74
CA GLN A 159 -16.22 9.30 17.28
C GLN A 159 -15.53 10.26 18.25
N LEU A 160 -15.81 10.14 19.55
CA LEU A 160 -15.21 10.99 20.58
C LEU A 160 -13.70 10.77 20.67
N ALA A 161 -13.22 9.52 20.61
CA ALA A 161 -11.79 9.23 20.61
C ALA A 161 -11.07 9.84 19.39
N LEU A 162 -11.60 9.67 18.18
CA LEU A 162 -11.01 10.25 16.96
C LEU A 162 -10.94 11.78 17.00
N SER A 163 -11.87 12.45 17.69
CA SER A 163 -11.83 13.91 17.85
C SER A 163 -10.62 14.41 18.66
N HIS A 164 -10.05 13.55 19.51
CA HIS A 164 -8.85 13.81 20.32
C HIS A 164 -7.54 13.43 19.60
N SER A 165 -7.60 12.93 18.37
CA SER A 165 -6.39 12.64 17.59
C SER A 165 -5.90 13.89 16.89
N ASP A 166 -4.59 14.14 16.91
CA ASP A 166 -3.93 15.16 16.08
C ASP A 166 -3.68 14.61 14.68
N HIS A 167 -3.25 13.34 14.63
CA HIS A 167 -2.96 12.61 13.40
C HIS A 167 -3.58 11.22 13.43
N ILE A 168 -4.13 10.78 12.30
CA ILE A 168 -4.74 9.46 12.10
C ILE A 168 -4.09 8.82 10.89
N ILE A 169 -3.47 7.65 11.08
CA ILE A 169 -2.87 6.89 9.98
C ILE A 169 -3.80 5.73 9.62
N THR A 170 -4.15 5.67 8.33
CA THR A 170 -5.00 4.63 7.76
C THR A 170 -4.30 3.91 6.59
N PRO A 171 -4.50 2.60 6.41
CA PRO A 171 -3.88 1.81 5.34
C PRO A 171 -4.41 2.09 3.93
N SER A 172 -5.55 2.77 3.75
CA SER A 172 -6.16 2.89 2.42
C SER A 172 -7.04 4.15 2.23
N PRO A 173 -7.20 4.62 0.98
CA PRO A 173 -8.16 5.67 0.65
C PRO A 173 -9.61 5.28 0.97
N LEU A 174 -9.96 4.00 0.89
CA LEU A 174 -11.26 3.45 1.27
C LEU A 174 -11.58 3.75 2.74
N GLU A 175 -10.63 3.47 3.64
CA GLU A 175 -10.79 3.79 5.06
C GLU A 175 -10.71 5.31 5.33
N ARG A 176 -9.92 6.08 4.57
CA ARG A 176 -9.99 7.56 4.60
C ARG A 176 -11.41 8.04 4.33
N LYS A 177 -12.08 7.53 3.28
CA LYS A 177 -13.48 7.89 2.97
C LYS A 177 -14.44 7.54 4.10
N GLN A 178 -14.24 6.39 4.76
CA GLN A 178 -15.02 6.01 5.94
C GLN A 178 -14.82 7.01 7.10
N LEU A 179 -13.58 7.40 7.40
CA LEU A 179 -13.26 8.40 8.44
C LEU A 179 -13.87 9.77 8.12
N LEU A 180 -13.83 10.20 6.87
CA LEU A 180 -14.43 11.46 6.43
C LEU A 180 -15.96 11.43 6.53
N ASN A 181 -16.60 10.42 5.94
CA ASN A 181 -18.05 10.40 5.72
C ASN A 181 -18.84 9.93 6.95
N GLU A 182 -18.31 8.97 7.70
CA GLU A 182 -19.04 8.33 8.81
C GLU A 182 -18.61 8.87 10.18
N TYR A 183 -17.37 9.38 10.28
CA TYR A 183 -16.82 9.94 11.52
C TYR A 183 -16.60 11.46 11.49
N SER A 184 -16.77 12.11 10.33
CA SER A 184 -16.54 13.56 10.18
C SER A 184 -15.14 14.00 10.63
N VAL A 185 -14.14 13.12 10.51
CA VAL A 185 -12.75 13.46 10.83
C VAL A 185 -12.25 14.49 9.83
N PRO A 186 -11.59 15.59 10.27
CA PRO A 186 -10.98 16.55 9.34
C PRO A 186 -9.92 15.88 8.46
N GLU A 187 -9.95 16.15 7.15
CA GLU A 187 -9.10 15.48 6.16
C GLU A 187 -7.61 15.69 6.42
N GLU A 188 -7.22 16.86 6.90
CA GLU A 188 -5.84 17.21 7.25
C GLU A 188 -5.24 16.36 8.38
N LYS A 189 -6.10 15.71 9.18
CA LYS A 189 -5.66 14.78 10.22
C LYS A 189 -5.40 13.38 9.67
N ILE A 190 -5.89 13.05 8.47
CA ILE A 190 -5.85 11.69 7.92
C ILE A 190 -4.67 11.52 6.96
N HIS A 191 -3.84 10.52 7.23
CA HIS A 191 -2.66 10.16 6.45
C HIS A 191 -2.82 8.73 5.94
N VAL A 192 -2.80 8.52 4.63
CA VAL A 192 -2.85 7.17 4.04
C VAL A 192 -1.44 6.63 3.92
N ILE A 193 -1.15 5.53 4.59
CA ILE A 193 0.13 4.82 4.45
C ILE A 193 -0.19 3.34 4.24
N PRO A 194 0.00 2.81 3.02
CA PRO A 194 -0.29 1.41 2.73
C PRO A 194 0.59 0.48 3.55
N ARG A 195 0.14 -0.76 3.73
CA ARG A 195 0.88 -1.76 4.50
C ARG A 195 1.89 -2.49 3.65
N GLY A 196 3.01 -2.86 4.26
CA GLY A 196 4.07 -3.62 3.62
C GLY A 196 3.89 -5.13 3.64
N VAL A 197 4.53 -5.76 2.66
CA VAL A 197 4.79 -7.20 2.59
C VAL A 197 6.16 -7.44 3.20
N ASP A 198 6.23 -8.37 4.16
CA ASP A 198 7.51 -8.76 4.76
C ASP A 198 8.20 -9.73 3.80
N MET A 199 9.01 -9.18 2.90
CA MET A 199 9.71 -9.94 1.87
C MET A 199 10.70 -10.96 2.44
N GLY A 200 11.05 -10.88 3.73
CA GLY A 200 11.83 -11.90 4.41
C GLY A 200 11.13 -13.26 4.50
N TYR A 201 9.80 -13.31 4.38
CA TYR A 201 9.02 -14.54 4.39
C TYR A 201 8.71 -15.10 3.01
N PHE A 202 8.86 -14.30 1.96
CA PHE A 202 8.46 -14.68 0.61
C PHE A 202 9.66 -14.94 -0.27
N ARG A 203 9.47 -15.84 -1.25
CA ARG A 203 10.48 -16.18 -2.26
C ARG A 203 9.92 -15.79 -3.62
N PRO A 204 10.19 -14.57 -4.09
CA PRO A 204 9.71 -14.09 -5.39
C PRO A 204 10.18 -15.05 -6.50
N LYS A 205 9.24 -15.58 -7.27
CA LYS A 205 9.53 -16.48 -8.38
C LYS A 205 8.47 -16.33 -9.46
N LYS A 206 8.92 -16.26 -10.72
CA LYS A 206 8.07 -16.38 -11.90
C LYS A 206 7.53 -17.81 -11.98
N ARG A 207 6.23 -17.94 -12.16
CA ARG A 207 5.48 -19.20 -12.19
C ARG A 207 5.06 -19.51 -13.62
N SER A 208 4.95 -20.80 -13.92
CA SER A 208 4.30 -21.34 -15.11
C SER A 208 3.15 -22.24 -14.65
N ILE A 209 2.12 -22.40 -15.48
CA ILE A 209 1.12 -23.45 -15.32
C ILE A 209 1.58 -24.61 -16.20
N GLU A 210 1.90 -25.74 -15.58
CA GLU A 210 2.25 -26.99 -16.24
C GLU A 210 1.27 -28.08 -15.76
N GLY A 211 0.29 -28.43 -16.58
CA GLY A 211 -0.76 -29.38 -16.21
C GLY A 211 -1.95 -28.71 -15.52
N GLU A 212 -2.31 -29.20 -14.33
CA GLU A 212 -3.48 -28.75 -13.58
C GLU A 212 -3.35 -27.31 -13.06
N VAL A 213 -4.48 -26.60 -13.02
CA VAL A 213 -4.53 -25.23 -12.48
C VAL A 213 -4.84 -25.29 -10.99
N LEU A 214 -3.95 -24.70 -10.20
CA LEU A 214 -4.00 -24.75 -8.74
C LEU A 214 -4.40 -23.39 -8.19
N PHE A 215 -5.50 -23.34 -7.45
CA PHE A 215 -6.02 -22.12 -6.86
C PHE A 215 -5.76 -22.11 -5.36
N ALA A 216 -5.46 -20.93 -4.82
CA ALA A 216 -5.31 -20.74 -3.38
C ALA A 216 -6.21 -19.62 -2.88
N SER A 217 -6.76 -19.77 -1.68
CA SER A 217 -7.39 -18.68 -0.95
C SER A 217 -6.78 -18.61 0.45
N ILE A 218 -6.37 -17.41 0.86
CA ILE A 218 -5.66 -17.18 2.11
C ILE A 218 -6.53 -16.29 3.00
N GLY A 219 -7.04 -16.85 4.09
CA GLY A 219 -7.91 -16.17 5.05
C GLY A 219 -8.58 -17.14 6.02
N SER A 220 -9.01 -16.63 7.17
CA SER A 220 -9.83 -17.39 8.12
C SER A 220 -11.16 -17.81 7.49
N VAL A 221 -11.67 -19.00 7.81
CA VAL A 221 -13.01 -19.43 7.41
C VAL A 221 -14.04 -18.78 8.34
N LYS A 222 -14.71 -17.74 7.83
CA LYS A 222 -15.77 -16.96 8.50
C LYS A 222 -16.63 -16.19 7.49
N PRO A 223 -17.84 -15.74 7.84
CA PRO A 223 -18.75 -15.04 6.93
C PRO A 223 -18.13 -13.88 6.14
N GLN A 224 -17.34 -13.00 6.80
CA GLN A 224 -16.65 -11.88 6.13
C GLN A 224 -15.75 -12.31 4.96
N LYS A 225 -15.07 -13.47 5.07
CA LYS A 225 -14.19 -13.99 3.99
C LYS A 225 -14.98 -14.69 2.89
N ASN A 226 -16.28 -14.93 3.13
CA ASN A 226 -17.24 -15.42 2.17
C ASN A 226 -16.77 -16.66 1.40
N THR A 227 -16.23 -17.65 2.12
CA THR A 227 -15.74 -18.89 1.51
C THR A 227 -16.86 -19.74 0.89
N LEU A 228 -18.12 -19.50 1.23
CA LEU A 228 -19.27 -20.09 0.53
C LEU A 228 -19.36 -19.61 -0.92
N GLU A 229 -19.14 -18.32 -1.18
CA GLU A 229 -19.10 -17.77 -2.54
C GLU A 229 -17.85 -18.24 -3.28
N LEU A 230 -16.71 -18.33 -2.59
CA LEU A 230 -15.48 -18.90 -3.15
C LEU A 230 -15.71 -20.32 -3.68
N VAL A 231 -16.43 -21.17 -2.93
CA VAL A 231 -16.75 -22.53 -3.38
C VAL A 231 -17.73 -22.53 -4.55
N ASP A 232 -18.68 -21.59 -4.62
CA ASP A 232 -19.54 -21.44 -5.81
C ASP A 232 -18.74 -21.04 -7.05
N LEU A 233 -17.86 -20.04 -6.94
CA LEU A 233 -16.95 -19.66 -8.01
C LEU A 233 -16.09 -20.86 -8.44
N PHE A 234 -15.48 -21.54 -7.48
CA PHE A 234 -14.64 -22.69 -7.77
C PHE A 234 -15.39 -23.85 -8.43
N SER A 235 -16.65 -24.10 -8.06
CA SER A 235 -17.47 -25.11 -8.74
C SER A 235 -17.61 -24.81 -10.24
N ARG A 236 -17.74 -23.54 -10.63
CA ARG A 236 -17.82 -23.12 -12.03
C ARG A 236 -16.47 -23.21 -12.73
N ILE A 237 -15.38 -22.91 -12.02
CA ILE A 237 -14.02 -23.10 -12.53
C ILE A 237 -13.80 -24.59 -12.82
N HIS A 238 -14.13 -25.45 -11.87
CA HIS A 238 -13.95 -26.91 -11.97
C HIS A 238 -14.75 -27.51 -13.14
N LEU A 239 -15.93 -26.98 -13.46
CA LEU A 239 -16.68 -27.38 -14.66
C LEU A 239 -15.93 -27.08 -15.98
N ARG A 240 -15.09 -26.04 -16.03
CA ARG A 240 -14.27 -25.69 -17.21
C ARG A 240 -12.88 -26.33 -17.17
N TYR A 241 -12.35 -26.55 -15.97
CA TYR A 241 -11.04 -27.13 -15.69
C TYR A 241 -11.20 -28.31 -14.71
N PRO A 242 -11.54 -29.52 -15.20
CA PRO A 242 -11.88 -30.66 -14.35
C PRO A 242 -10.76 -31.13 -13.40
N ASP A 243 -9.50 -30.83 -13.71
CA ASP A 243 -8.37 -31.17 -12.84
C ASP A 243 -8.00 -30.03 -11.88
N ALA A 244 -8.73 -28.91 -11.90
CA ALA A 244 -8.42 -27.78 -11.04
C ALA A 244 -8.64 -28.12 -9.56
N GLN A 245 -7.73 -27.65 -8.71
CA GLN A 245 -7.80 -27.82 -7.25
C GLN A 245 -7.84 -26.47 -6.53
N LEU A 246 -8.53 -26.42 -5.38
CA LEU A 246 -8.60 -25.25 -4.51
C LEU A 246 -8.04 -25.56 -3.12
N LYS A 247 -7.05 -24.78 -2.70
CA LYS A 247 -6.50 -24.80 -1.36
C LYS A 247 -7.01 -23.60 -0.55
N ILE A 248 -7.70 -23.86 0.56
CA ILE A 248 -8.17 -22.85 1.51
C ILE A 248 -7.25 -22.84 2.73
N ILE A 249 -6.54 -21.72 2.92
CA ILE A 249 -5.45 -21.54 3.89
C ILE A 249 -5.88 -20.57 4.98
N GLY A 250 -6.11 -21.09 6.18
CA GLY A 250 -6.38 -20.28 7.37
C GLY A 250 -7.18 -21.00 8.44
N PRO A 251 -7.27 -20.40 9.65
CA PRO A 251 -8.00 -20.99 10.77
C PRO A 251 -9.51 -21.00 10.51
N ILE A 252 -10.20 -22.02 11.02
CA ILE A 252 -11.65 -22.01 11.13
C ILE A 252 -12.03 -21.15 12.34
N GLN A 253 -12.62 -19.97 12.08
CA GLN A 253 -13.02 -19.03 13.14
C GLN A 253 -14.52 -19.09 13.45
N ASN A 254 -15.33 -19.67 12.56
CA ASN A 254 -16.76 -19.87 12.76
C ASN A 254 -17.12 -21.33 12.42
N PRO A 255 -17.29 -22.21 13.43
CA PRO A 255 -17.59 -23.63 13.23
C PRO A 255 -18.91 -23.90 12.48
N GLU A 256 -19.95 -23.12 12.75
CA GLU A 256 -21.27 -23.24 12.13
C GLU A 256 -21.20 -22.92 10.63
N TYR A 257 -20.53 -21.83 10.28
CA TYR A 257 -20.25 -21.44 8.90
C TYR A 257 -19.38 -22.48 8.18
N TYR A 258 -18.41 -23.08 8.88
CA TYR A 258 -17.60 -24.16 8.33
C TYR A 258 -18.44 -25.43 8.05
N LYS A 259 -19.39 -25.78 8.93
CA LYS A 259 -20.31 -26.89 8.69
C LYS A 259 -21.20 -26.66 7.47
N GLU A 260 -21.69 -25.43 7.30
CA GLU A 260 -22.43 -25.03 6.10
C GLU A 260 -21.57 -25.17 4.85
N LEU A 261 -20.32 -24.71 4.91
CA LEU A 261 -19.34 -24.83 3.83
C LEU A 261 -19.08 -26.28 3.42
N LEU A 262 -18.88 -27.19 4.38
CA LEU A 262 -18.70 -28.62 4.11
C LEU A 262 -19.95 -29.25 3.46
N THR A 263 -21.14 -28.88 3.93
CA THR A 263 -22.40 -29.34 3.33
C THR A 263 -22.52 -28.89 1.88
N LYS A 264 -22.08 -27.67 1.58
CA LYS A 264 -22.07 -27.11 0.23
C LYS A 264 -21.07 -27.82 -0.68
N ILE A 265 -19.84 -28.05 -0.22
CA ILE A 265 -18.81 -28.81 -0.94
C ILE A 265 -19.32 -30.20 -1.29
N HIS A 266 -19.94 -30.91 -0.32
CA HIS A 266 -20.53 -32.23 -0.54
C HIS A 266 -21.64 -32.23 -1.59
N ARG A 267 -22.56 -31.27 -1.52
CA ARG A 267 -23.64 -31.12 -2.51
C ARG A 267 -23.11 -30.87 -3.93
N LEU A 268 -21.97 -30.18 -4.04
CA LEU A 268 -21.32 -29.85 -5.29
C LEU A 268 -20.33 -30.92 -5.76
N GLN A 269 -20.12 -32.01 -4.98
CA GLN A 269 -19.18 -33.10 -5.28
C GLN A 269 -17.73 -32.62 -5.44
N LEU A 270 -17.30 -31.70 -4.57
CA LEU A 270 -15.98 -31.05 -4.62
C LEU A 270 -15.01 -31.51 -3.53
N GLU A 271 -15.32 -32.58 -2.79
CA GLU A 271 -14.56 -33.02 -1.62
C GLU A 271 -13.11 -33.40 -1.95
N GLU A 272 -12.88 -33.98 -3.14
CA GLU A 272 -11.53 -34.35 -3.60
C GLU A 272 -10.75 -33.16 -4.18
N TRP A 273 -11.44 -32.05 -4.45
CA TRP A 273 -10.91 -30.89 -5.18
C TRP A 273 -10.69 -29.65 -4.28
N VAL A 274 -11.20 -29.68 -3.05
CA VAL A 274 -11.08 -28.58 -2.08
C VAL A 274 -10.35 -29.06 -0.82
N GLN A 275 -9.16 -28.51 -0.59
CA GLN A 275 -8.33 -28.82 0.58
C GLN A 275 -8.34 -27.68 1.59
N PHE A 276 -8.52 -28.00 2.87
CA PHE A 276 -8.31 -27.06 3.98
C PHE A 276 -6.96 -27.34 4.66
N THR A 277 -6.11 -26.33 4.81
CA THR A 277 -4.82 -26.49 5.51
C THR A 277 -4.89 -26.18 7.00
N GLY A 278 -5.96 -25.51 7.44
CA GLY A 278 -6.02 -24.89 8.76
C GLY A 278 -5.05 -23.72 8.91
N PHE A 279 -4.71 -23.38 10.16
CA PHE A 279 -3.82 -22.28 10.48
C PHE A 279 -2.38 -22.57 10.03
N ILE A 280 -1.78 -21.65 9.27
CA ILE A 280 -0.38 -21.70 8.86
C ILE A 280 0.35 -20.44 9.38
N PRO A 281 1.50 -20.59 10.05
CA PRO A 281 2.32 -19.45 10.47
C PRO A 281 2.75 -18.56 9.30
N PRO A 282 2.82 -17.23 9.46
CA PRO A 282 3.16 -16.30 8.38
C PRO A 282 4.42 -16.68 7.58
N HIS A 283 5.47 -17.10 8.28
CA HIS A 283 6.77 -17.43 7.68
C HIS A 283 6.77 -18.72 6.83
N GLN A 284 5.72 -19.55 6.93
CA GLN A 284 5.59 -20.81 6.15
C GLN A 284 4.67 -20.65 4.95
N ILE A 285 3.99 -19.51 4.81
CA ILE A 285 2.96 -19.34 3.79
C ILE A 285 3.55 -19.45 2.39
N ALA A 286 4.73 -18.86 2.17
CA ALA A 286 5.42 -18.94 0.89
C ALA A 286 5.69 -20.39 0.45
N SER A 287 6.03 -21.29 1.37
CA SER A 287 6.19 -22.72 1.06
C SER A 287 4.86 -23.43 0.81
N ILE A 288 3.80 -23.06 1.52
CA ILE A 288 2.47 -23.66 1.32
C ILE A 288 1.88 -23.30 -0.05
N ILE A 289 2.15 -22.08 -0.53
CA ILE A 289 1.67 -21.60 -1.83
C ILE A 289 2.70 -21.76 -2.95
N GLU A 290 3.80 -22.49 -2.75
CA GLU A 290 4.92 -22.54 -3.70
C GLU A 290 4.49 -22.99 -5.09
N ASN A 291 3.55 -23.94 -5.16
CA ASN A 291 3.05 -24.52 -6.42
C ASN A 291 1.68 -23.97 -6.84
N ASP A 292 1.05 -23.10 -6.04
CA ASP A 292 -0.26 -22.54 -6.39
C ASP A 292 -0.13 -21.49 -7.50
N HIS A 293 -1.17 -21.34 -8.32
CA HIS A 293 -1.11 -20.52 -9.53
C HIS A 293 -1.92 -19.23 -9.43
N ILE A 294 -3.17 -19.30 -8.98
CA ILE A 294 -4.06 -18.12 -8.93
C ILE A 294 -4.64 -17.98 -7.52
N HIS A 295 -4.52 -16.78 -6.96
CA HIS A 295 -5.17 -16.44 -5.70
C HIS A 295 -6.62 -16.03 -5.94
N LEU A 296 -7.56 -16.61 -5.17
CA LEU A 296 -8.97 -16.26 -5.19
C LEU A 296 -9.41 -15.65 -3.85
N SER A 297 -10.11 -14.52 -3.90
CA SER A 297 -10.69 -13.87 -2.73
C SER A 297 -12.11 -13.38 -2.97
N CYS A 298 -13.08 -13.92 -2.24
CA CYS A 298 -14.49 -13.52 -2.33
C CYS A 298 -14.96 -12.66 -1.15
N SER A 299 -14.03 -12.18 -0.33
CA SER A 299 -14.30 -11.39 0.88
C SER A 299 -15.33 -10.29 0.64
N SER A 300 -16.26 -10.12 1.58
CA SER A 300 -17.26 -9.04 1.56
C SER A 300 -16.66 -7.67 1.91
N CYS A 301 -15.53 -7.66 2.61
CA CYS A 301 -14.80 -6.47 3.02
C CYS A 301 -13.31 -6.80 3.20
N GLU A 302 -12.43 -6.02 2.56
CA GLU A 302 -10.97 -6.04 2.72
C GLU A 302 -10.47 -4.63 3.01
N THR A 303 -10.03 -4.38 4.25
CA THR A 303 -9.47 -3.09 4.69
C THR A 303 -8.13 -2.73 4.07
N PHE A 304 -7.41 -3.75 3.59
CA PHE A 304 -6.19 -3.59 2.79
C PHE A 304 -6.02 -4.75 1.80
N GLY A 305 -6.46 -5.97 2.13
CA GLY A 305 -6.30 -7.13 1.25
C GLY A 305 -4.90 -7.74 1.30
N ARG A 306 -4.32 -7.89 2.51
CA ARG A 306 -2.94 -8.39 2.69
C ARG A 306 -2.61 -9.65 1.91
N SER A 307 -3.52 -10.62 1.86
CA SER A 307 -3.29 -11.85 1.10
C SER A 307 -3.10 -11.58 -0.40
N ILE A 308 -3.77 -10.58 -0.96
CA ILE A 308 -3.61 -10.16 -2.36
C ILE A 308 -2.18 -9.64 -2.58
N PHE A 309 -1.68 -8.76 -1.70
CA PHE A 309 -0.31 -8.24 -1.81
C PHE A 309 0.75 -9.33 -1.59
N GLU A 310 0.56 -10.21 -0.60
CA GLU A 310 1.47 -11.32 -0.29
C GLU A 310 1.57 -12.33 -1.46
N THR A 311 0.47 -12.66 -2.12
CA THR A 311 0.44 -13.60 -3.24
C THR A 311 1.04 -12.98 -4.51
N LEU A 312 0.72 -11.72 -4.80
CA LEU A 312 1.34 -10.97 -5.90
C LEU A 312 2.84 -10.84 -5.74
N ALA A 313 3.32 -10.47 -4.54
CA ALA A 313 4.76 -10.42 -4.23
C ALA A 313 5.48 -11.78 -4.40
N SER A 314 4.72 -12.88 -4.39
CA SER A 314 5.21 -14.24 -4.64
C SER A 314 5.08 -14.67 -6.12
N GLY A 315 4.68 -13.77 -7.01
CA GLY A 315 4.45 -14.02 -8.43
C GLY A 315 3.14 -14.73 -8.75
N MET A 316 2.16 -14.74 -7.84
CA MET A 316 0.85 -15.36 -8.05
C MET A 316 -0.21 -14.27 -8.34
N PRO A 317 -0.71 -14.15 -9.59
CA PRO A 317 -1.84 -13.28 -9.93
C PRO A 317 -3.08 -13.55 -9.08
N ASN A 318 -3.96 -12.56 -8.95
CA ASN A 318 -5.16 -12.68 -8.13
C ASN A 318 -6.45 -12.28 -8.84
N ILE A 319 -7.54 -12.91 -8.41
CA ILE A 319 -8.91 -12.49 -8.68
C ILE A 319 -9.60 -12.30 -7.34
N ALA A 320 -10.08 -11.09 -7.11
CA ALA A 320 -10.80 -10.71 -5.92
C ALA A 320 -12.15 -10.09 -6.25
N ARG A 321 -13.09 -10.14 -5.32
CA ARG A 321 -14.32 -9.33 -5.41
C ARG A 321 -13.97 -7.85 -5.27
N ILE A 322 -14.60 -6.99 -6.08
CA ILE A 322 -14.34 -5.54 -6.08
C ILE A 322 -14.99 -4.78 -4.91
N ALA A 323 -16.18 -5.20 -4.49
CA ALA A 323 -16.95 -4.47 -3.48
C ALA A 323 -16.21 -4.39 -2.13
N ASN A 324 -16.09 -3.18 -1.57
CA ASN A 324 -15.43 -2.90 -0.29
C ASN A 324 -14.02 -3.49 -0.17
N ASN A 325 -13.24 -3.42 -1.25
CA ASN A 325 -11.90 -3.98 -1.30
C ASN A 325 -10.86 -2.87 -1.52
N ALA A 326 -10.16 -2.48 -0.45
CA ALA A 326 -9.14 -1.44 -0.50
C ALA A 326 -7.98 -1.77 -1.45
N ALA A 327 -7.67 -3.05 -1.68
CA ALA A 327 -6.62 -3.42 -2.64
C ALA A 327 -6.95 -2.97 -4.07
N ALA A 328 -8.23 -2.82 -4.42
CA ALA A 328 -8.67 -2.37 -5.74
C ALA A 328 -8.22 -0.93 -6.05
N GLU A 329 -8.16 -0.06 -5.04
CA GLU A 329 -7.72 1.33 -5.22
C GLU A 329 -6.22 1.40 -5.57
N PHE A 330 -5.42 0.49 -5.02
CA PHE A 330 -3.99 0.42 -5.29
C PHE A 330 -3.66 -0.39 -6.57
N LEU A 331 -4.39 -1.48 -6.82
CA LEU A 331 -3.97 -2.51 -7.76
C LEU A 331 -4.92 -2.69 -8.95
N GLY A 332 -6.11 -2.09 -8.94
CA GLY A 332 -7.16 -2.39 -9.92
C GLY A 332 -6.84 -1.99 -11.37
N HIS A 333 -5.82 -1.17 -11.57
CA HIS A 333 -5.30 -0.80 -12.90
C HIS A 333 -4.29 -1.82 -13.45
N LEU A 334 -3.83 -2.78 -12.64
CA LEU A 334 -2.77 -3.72 -13.00
C LEU A 334 -3.36 -5.00 -13.62
N PRO A 335 -2.77 -5.53 -14.69
CA PRO A 335 -3.37 -6.64 -15.45
C PRO A 335 -3.42 -7.95 -14.67
N TYR A 336 -2.50 -8.14 -13.71
CA TYR A 336 -2.34 -9.34 -12.88
C TYR A 336 -3.12 -9.29 -11.56
N ALA A 337 -3.83 -8.19 -11.28
CA ALA A 337 -4.67 -8.02 -10.10
C ALA A 337 -6.08 -7.59 -10.50
N ARG A 338 -7.03 -8.53 -10.51
CA ARG A 338 -8.36 -8.28 -11.07
C ARG A 338 -9.44 -8.31 -10.01
N PHE A 339 -10.29 -7.29 -10.06
CA PHE A 339 -11.37 -7.06 -9.11
C PHE A 339 -12.70 -7.15 -9.85
N VAL A 340 -13.48 -8.19 -9.56
CA VAL A 340 -14.65 -8.58 -10.34
C VAL A 340 -15.95 -8.40 -9.57
N ASN A 341 -17.05 -8.19 -10.29
CA ASN A 341 -18.38 -8.02 -9.73
C ASN A 341 -19.15 -9.34 -9.58
N ASN A 342 -18.88 -10.31 -10.46
CA ASN A 342 -19.64 -11.56 -10.52
C ASN A 342 -18.79 -12.72 -11.06
N HIS A 343 -19.36 -13.93 -10.98
CA HIS A 343 -18.67 -15.17 -11.40
C HIS A 343 -18.38 -15.25 -12.90
N GLU A 344 -19.24 -14.73 -13.77
CA GLU A 344 -19.01 -14.83 -15.22
C GLU A 344 -17.82 -13.97 -15.65
N GLU A 345 -17.73 -12.75 -15.11
CA GLU A 345 -16.57 -11.88 -15.27
C GLU A 345 -15.29 -12.56 -14.74
N ALA A 346 -15.37 -13.19 -13.56
CA ALA A 346 -14.26 -13.93 -12.98
C ALA A 346 -13.77 -15.04 -13.93
N LEU A 347 -14.68 -15.85 -14.49
CA LEU A 347 -14.33 -16.97 -15.38
C LEU A 347 -13.66 -16.50 -16.67
N THR A 348 -14.17 -15.43 -17.30
CA THR A 348 -13.54 -14.85 -18.50
C THR A 348 -12.13 -14.34 -18.19
N ILE A 349 -11.94 -13.73 -17.02
CA ILE A 349 -10.63 -13.25 -16.60
C ILE A 349 -9.68 -14.40 -16.28
N ILE A 350 -10.15 -15.49 -15.66
CA ILE A 350 -9.35 -16.70 -15.39
C ILE A 350 -8.82 -17.28 -16.70
N GLU A 351 -9.69 -17.43 -17.71
CA GLU A 351 -9.30 -17.96 -19.03
C GLU A 351 -8.20 -17.10 -19.66
N TRP A 352 -8.39 -15.78 -19.66
CA TRP A 352 -7.38 -14.84 -20.16
C TRP A 352 -6.08 -14.87 -19.34
N MET A 353 -6.18 -14.96 -18.00
CA MET A 353 -5.02 -15.04 -17.12
C MET A 353 -4.20 -16.30 -17.37
N ILE A 354 -4.85 -17.45 -17.56
CA ILE A 354 -4.18 -18.73 -17.85
C ILE A 354 -3.40 -18.62 -19.17
N GLN A 355 -4.00 -18.03 -20.21
CA GLN A 355 -3.34 -17.84 -21.51
C GLN A 355 -2.11 -16.93 -21.44
N ASN A 356 -2.08 -15.97 -20.51
CA ASN A 356 -1.02 -14.97 -20.36
C ASN A 356 -0.19 -15.16 -19.08
N TYR A 357 -0.31 -16.33 -18.44
CA TYR A 357 0.04 -16.52 -17.03
C TYR A 357 1.51 -16.22 -16.72
N SER A 358 2.43 -16.71 -17.57
CA SER A 358 3.87 -16.53 -17.39
C SER A 358 4.24 -15.04 -17.31
N GLN A 359 3.67 -14.22 -18.18
CA GLN A 359 3.93 -12.78 -18.21
C GLN A 359 3.28 -12.07 -17.01
N LEU A 360 2.03 -12.42 -16.67
CA LEU A 360 1.33 -11.85 -15.51
C LEU A 360 2.03 -12.19 -14.19
N SER A 361 2.52 -13.42 -14.07
CA SER A 361 3.29 -13.88 -12.91
C SER A 361 4.59 -13.08 -12.74
N GLU A 362 5.29 -12.81 -13.84
CA GLU A 362 6.49 -11.98 -13.82
C GLU A 362 6.19 -10.53 -13.43
N MET A 363 5.11 -9.96 -13.98
CA MET A 363 4.69 -8.60 -13.68
C MET A 363 4.29 -8.44 -12.21
N ALA A 364 3.55 -9.41 -11.65
CA ALA A 364 3.10 -9.39 -10.26
C ALA A 364 4.23 -9.24 -9.22
N LEU A 365 5.46 -9.71 -9.55
CA LEU A 365 6.62 -9.60 -8.66
C LEU A 365 7.01 -8.15 -8.33
N GLU A 366 6.54 -7.16 -9.10
CA GLU A 366 6.77 -5.75 -8.77
C GLU A 366 6.16 -5.35 -7.42
N ILE A 367 5.06 -5.99 -7.01
CA ILE A 367 4.39 -5.70 -5.75
C ILE A 367 5.30 -5.92 -4.55
N GLY A 368 6.17 -6.94 -4.59
CA GLY A 368 7.16 -7.17 -3.54
C GLY A 368 8.24 -6.09 -3.46
N ASN A 369 8.46 -5.34 -4.55
CA ASN A 369 9.42 -4.23 -4.57
C ASN A 369 8.79 -2.89 -4.19
N LEU A 370 7.54 -2.65 -4.60
CA LEU A 370 6.81 -1.42 -4.34
C LEU A 370 6.21 -1.40 -2.94
N TYR A 371 5.69 -2.51 -2.45
CA TYR A 371 5.08 -2.63 -1.12
C TYR A 371 5.99 -3.36 -0.13
N ASP A 372 7.31 -3.15 -0.22
CA ASP A 372 8.27 -3.69 0.75
C ASP A 372 8.09 -3.02 2.13
N ASP A 373 8.05 -3.84 3.19
CA ASP A 373 7.81 -3.38 4.56
C ASP A 373 8.86 -2.41 5.09
N ASN A 374 10.11 -2.47 4.61
CA ASN A 374 11.16 -1.56 5.06
C ASN A 374 10.94 -0.15 4.51
N ILE A 375 10.58 -0.03 3.22
CA ILE A 375 10.31 1.27 2.58
C ILE A 375 9.07 1.91 3.22
N LEU A 376 8.01 1.15 3.43
CA LEU A 376 6.78 1.67 4.01
C LEU A 376 6.93 2.01 5.50
N SER A 377 7.72 1.24 6.25
CA SER A 377 8.08 1.60 7.64
C SER A 377 8.92 2.88 7.69
N LYS A 378 9.87 3.05 6.75
CA LYS A 378 10.66 4.29 6.63
C LYS A 378 9.78 5.49 6.30
N ARG A 379 8.79 5.32 5.42
CA ARG A 379 7.82 6.36 5.10
C ARG A 379 6.92 6.72 6.29
N LEU A 380 6.42 5.72 7.01
CA LEU A 380 5.67 5.92 8.25
C LEU A 380 6.49 6.74 9.27
N PHE A 381 7.77 6.42 9.42
CA PHE A 381 8.65 7.17 10.30
C PHE A 381 8.86 8.61 9.81
N ALA A 382 9.10 8.80 8.51
CA ALA A 382 9.29 10.11 7.90
C ALA A 382 8.03 11.00 8.04
N SER A 383 6.82 10.44 7.94
CA SER A 383 5.57 11.19 8.15
C SER A 383 5.44 11.70 9.59
N ILE A 384 5.95 10.96 10.56
CA ILE A 384 5.92 11.36 11.98
C ILE A 384 6.99 12.41 12.28
N CYS A 385 8.21 12.22 11.78
CA CYS A 385 9.36 13.02 12.23
C CYS A 385 9.47 14.43 11.65
N SER A 386 8.71 14.74 10.59
CA SER A 386 8.54 16.09 10.03
C SER A 386 9.84 16.91 9.88
N LYS A 387 10.92 16.27 9.39
CA LYS A 387 12.23 16.93 9.16
C LYS A 387 12.27 17.71 7.85
N ASN A 388 12.88 17.11 6.82
CA ASN A 388 12.96 17.64 5.47
C ASN A 388 11.75 17.17 4.65
N THR A 389 11.50 17.82 3.52
CA THR A 389 10.47 17.36 2.58
C THR A 389 11.10 17.14 1.21
N ILE A 390 10.83 15.97 0.63
CA ILE A 390 11.07 15.65 -0.77
C ILE A 390 9.74 15.89 -1.49
N ALA A 391 9.68 16.97 -2.25
CA ALA A 391 8.54 17.26 -3.11
C ALA A 391 8.77 16.64 -4.49
N ILE A 392 7.80 15.87 -4.94
CA ILE A 392 7.79 15.20 -6.24
C ILE A 392 6.61 15.75 -7.00
N SER A 393 6.84 16.32 -8.18
CA SER A 393 5.76 16.93 -8.95
C SER A 393 5.84 16.51 -10.41
N ASP A 394 4.69 16.23 -11.00
CA ASP A 394 4.60 16.25 -12.46
C ASP A 394 4.91 17.65 -12.99
N PHE A 395 5.48 17.72 -14.19
CA PHE A 395 5.82 18.98 -14.82
C PHE A 395 4.62 19.53 -15.58
N ASP A 396 4.17 18.82 -16.60
CA ASP A 396 3.08 19.26 -17.48
C ASP A 396 1.75 19.23 -16.75
N GLY A 397 0.95 20.30 -16.86
CA GLY A 397 -0.39 20.34 -16.25
C GLY A 397 -0.41 20.51 -14.73
N THR A 398 0.72 20.29 -14.06
CA THR A 398 0.89 20.51 -12.62
C THR A 398 1.76 21.72 -12.29
N LEU A 399 2.99 21.80 -12.82
CA LEU A 399 3.87 22.98 -12.64
C LEU A 399 3.86 23.92 -13.85
N TYR A 400 3.77 23.35 -15.05
CA TYR A 400 3.85 24.05 -16.32
C TYR A 400 2.50 24.04 -17.03
N HIS A 401 1.96 25.23 -17.25
CA HIS A 401 0.70 25.47 -17.94
C HIS A 401 0.95 26.29 -19.20
N LYS A 402 0.98 25.61 -20.35
CA LYS A 402 1.30 26.20 -21.66
C LYS A 402 0.53 27.49 -21.96
N ASP A 403 -0.75 27.53 -21.60
CA ASP A 403 -1.65 28.65 -21.89
C ASP A 403 -1.87 29.59 -20.68
N ASP A 404 -1.19 29.36 -19.55
CA ASP A 404 -1.25 30.22 -18.36
C ASP A 404 0.14 30.43 -17.72
N PRO A 405 0.93 31.40 -18.25
CA PRO A 405 2.25 31.71 -17.73
C PRO A 405 2.24 32.19 -16.27
N LYS A 406 1.17 32.89 -15.85
CA LYS A 406 1.05 33.38 -14.47
C LYS A 406 0.83 32.25 -13.50
N ARG A 407 0.04 31.24 -13.89
CA ARG A 407 -0.12 30.03 -13.09
C ARG A 407 1.19 29.26 -13.01
N THR A 408 1.87 29.07 -14.13
CA THR A 408 3.21 28.44 -14.18
C THR A 408 4.19 29.10 -13.21
N GLU A 409 4.27 30.43 -13.20
CA GLU A 409 5.15 31.17 -12.29
C GLU A 409 4.82 30.91 -10.81
N ARG A 410 3.53 30.87 -10.45
CA ARG A 410 3.10 30.56 -9.08
C ARG A 410 3.44 29.12 -8.68
N CYS A 411 3.11 28.14 -9.51
CA CYS A 411 3.36 26.73 -9.23
C CYS A 411 4.85 26.44 -9.05
N ILE A 412 5.69 27.03 -9.91
CA ILE A 412 7.15 26.91 -9.81
C ILE A 412 7.69 27.59 -8.55
N ALA A 413 7.21 28.80 -8.22
CA ALA A 413 7.63 29.50 -7.01
C ALA A 413 7.26 28.72 -5.75
N ALA A 414 6.08 28.09 -5.73
CA ALA A 414 5.62 27.24 -4.65
C ALA A 414 6.47 25.98 -4.48
N PHE A 415 6.67 25.26 -5.58
CA PHE A 415 7.49 24.07 -5.62
C PHE A 415 8.92 24.38 -5.20
N GLY A 416 9.43 25.56 -5.57
CA GLY A 416 10.75 26.07 -5.17
C GLY A 416 10.99 26.14 -3.66
N GLN A 417 9.94 26.26 -2.85
CA GLN A 417 10.03 26.37 -1.37
C GLN A 417 10.49 25.07 -0.69
N TYR A 418 10.36 23.93 -1.36
CA TYR A 418 10.77 22.64 -0.80
C TYR A 418 12.29 22.45 -0.84
N SER A 419 12.83 21.85 0.22
CA SER A 419 14.27 21.63 0.38
C SER A 419 14.85 20.67 -0.67
N LEU A 420 14.08 19.64 -1.04
CA LEU A 420 14.46 18.64 -2.03
C LEU A 420 13.33 18.49 -3.05
N LYS A 421 13.68 18.47 -4.33
CA LYS A 421 12.72 18.55 -5.44
C LYS A 421 13.01 17.48 -6.49
N VAL A 422 11.98 16.74 -6.87
CA VAL A 422 11.99 15.76 -7.96
C VAL A 422 10.97 16.19 -9.01
N LEU A 423 11.45 16.40 -10.24
CA LEU A 423 10.59 16.69 -11.38
C LEU A 423 10.24 15.40 -12.13
N CYS A 424 8.96 15.15 -12.38
CA CYS A 424 8.48 14.03 -13.20
C CYS A 424 7.87 14.55 -14.51
N SER A 425 8.03 13.83 -15.63
CA SER A 425 7.31 14.12 -16.88
C SER A 425 7.40 12.95 -17.88
N ALA A 426 6.49 12.95 -18.86
CA ALA A 426 6.58 12.14 -20.08
C ALA A 426 7.67 12.64 -21.07
N ARG A 427 8.14 13.88 -20.89
CA ARG A 427 9.14 14.51 -21.74
C ARG A 427 10.53 13.84 -21.64
N PRO A 428 11.32 13.87 -22.71
CA PRO A 428 12.74 13.48 -22.66
C PRO A 428 13.55 14.38 -21.70
N ILE A 429 14.66 13.85 -21.17
CA ILE A 429 15.53 14.57 -20.24
C ILE A 429 16.09 15.87 -20.85
N ASP A 430 16.51 15.84 -22.11
CA ASP A 430 17.09 17.04 -22.76
C ASP A 430 16.10 18.18 -22.87
N ASP A 431 14.83 17.89 -23.18
CA ASP A 431 13.75 18.88 -23.21
C ASP A 431 13.52 19.46 -21.80
N LEU A 432 13.44 18.61 -20.78
CA LEU A 432 13.26 19.06 -19.39
C LEU A 432 14.40 19.97 -18.92
N LEU A 433 15.66 19.63 -19.24
CA LEU A 433 16.81 20.46 -18.91
C LEU A 433 16.77 21.83 -19.60
N GLU A 434 16.23 21.93 -20.81
CA GLU A 434 16.00 23.19 -21.50
C GLU A 434 14.87 24.00 -20.84
N GLN A 435 13.72 23.37 -20.59
CA GLN A 435 12.58 24.02 -19.94
C GLN A 435 12.93 24.54 -18.54
N MET A 436 13.65 23.75 -17.74
CA MET A 436 14.11 24.16 -16.42
C MET A 436 14.98 25.42 -16.47
N LYS A 437 15.87 25.54 -17.46
CA LYS A 437 16.68 26.76 -17.66
C LYS A 437 15.84 27.96 -18.05
N LEU A 438 14.87 27.77 -18.94
CA LEU A 438 13.97 28.85 -19.38
C LEU A 438 13.09 29.38 -18.23
N LEU A 439 12.65 28.49 -17.35
CA LEU A 439 11.75 28.79 -16.24
C LEU A 439 12.48 29.11 -14.93
N ASN A 440 13.82 29.06 -14.93
CA ASN A 440 14.65 29.18 -13.72
C ASN A 440 14.19 28.22 -12.60
N LEU A 441 13.82 27.00 -12.98
CA LEU A 441 13.37 25.94 -12.07
C LEU A 441 14.57 25.08 -11.67
N GLU A 442 14.95 25.16 -10.40
CA GLU A 442 15.98 24.30 -9.81
C GLU A 442 15.34 23.07 -9.17
N VAL A 443 15.88 21.89 -9.47
CA VAL A 443 15.49 20.62 -8.84
C VAL A 443 16.73 19.78 -8.54
N ASP A 444 16.59 18.75 -7.73
CA ASP A 444 17.67 17.84 -7.36
C ASP A 444 17.74 16.62 -8.30
N TRP A 445 16.58 16.11 -8.69
CA TRP A 445 16.43 14.95 -9.56
C TRP A 445 15.35 15.13 -10.61
N ILE A 446 15.54 14.43 -11.73
CA ILE A 446 14.61 14.45 -12.87
C ILE A 446 14.21 13.02 -13.20
N ILE A 447 12.91 12.81 -13.40
CA ILE A 447 12.29 11.59 -13.86
C ILE A 447 11.66 11.92 -15.23
N GLY A 448 12.24 11.38 -16.29
CA GLY A 448 11.83 11.65 -17.67
C GLY A 448 11.22 10.44 -18.36
N SER A 449 10.72 10.64 -19.58
CA SER A 449 10.22 9.60 -20.46
C SER A 449 9.22 8.66 -19.76
N SER A 450 8.22 9.24 -19.12
CA SER A 450 7.13 8.54 -18.40
C SER A 450 7.60 7.72 -17.19
N GLY A 451 8.81 7.98 -16.69
CA GLY A 451 9.42 7.20 -15.62
C GLY A 451 10.36 6.10 -16.12
N SER A 452 10.76 6.12 -17.40
CA SER A 452 11.76 5.20 -17.94
C SER A 452 13.18 5.52 -17.46
N ILE A 453 13.42 6.72 -16.93
CA ILE A 453 14.74 7.22 -16.56
C ILE A 453 14.70 8.13 -15.34
N VAL A 454 15.74 8.05 -14.51
CA VAL A 454 16.04 8.93 -13.37
C VAL A 454 17.44 9.51 -13.57
N THR A 455 17.59 10.82 -13.47
CA THR A 455 18.88 11.52 -13.51
C THR A 455 19.03 12.47 -12.32
N ASP A 456 20.25 12.94 -12.08
CA ASP A 456 20.46 14.17 -11.32
C ASP A 456 20.00 15.41 -12.11
N SER A 457 20.07 16.59 -11.50
CA SER A 457 19.70 17.88 -12.10
C SER A 457 20.55 18.32 -13.29
N LYS A 458 21.64 17.61 -13.60
CA LYS A 458 22.52 17.86 -14.75
C LYS A 458 22.33 16.83 -15.86
N GLY A 459 21.43 15.88 -15.70
CA GLY A 459 21.19 14.79 -16.66
C GLY A 459 22.10 13.58 -16.47
N HIS A 460 22.92 13.51 -15.41
CA HIS A 460 23.71 12.29 -15.16
C HIS A 460 22.80 11.14 -14.74
N LEU A 461 22.93 10.01 -15.44
CA LEU A 461 22.08 8.84 -15.27
C LEU A 461 22.24 8.20 -13.88
N LEU A 462 21.12 8.00 -13.18
CA LEU A 462 21.04 7.24 -11.93
C LEU A 462 20.39 5.86 -12.12
N TRP A 463 19.37 5.79 -12.99
CA TRP A 463 18.66 4.57 -13.33
C TRP A 463 17.87 4.73 -14.63
N CYS A 464 17.70 3.65 -15.39
CA CYS A 464 16.77 3.60 -16.52
C CYS A 464 16.24 2.17 -16.75
N THR A 465 15.13 2.07 -17.48
CA THR A 465 14.52 0.81 -17.94
C THR A 465 14.18 0.92 -19.43
N PRO A 466 15.14 0.65 -20.33
CA PRO A 466 14.90 0.73 -21.77
C PRO A 466 13.99 -0.39 -22.28
N LEU A 467 13.46 -0.20 -23.48
CA LEU A 467 12.83 -1.26 -24.27
C LEU A 467 13.92 -2.20 -24.81
N ASP A 468 13.76 -3.50 -24.60
CA ASP A 468 14.72 -4.47 -25.15
C ASP A 468 14.59 -4.60 -26.68
N THR A 469 15.63 -5.16 -27.30
CA THR A 469 15.72 -5.27 -28.76
C THR A 469 14.56 -6.04 -29.37
N GLN A 470 14.08 -7.12 -28.73
CA GLN A 470 12.99 -7.92 -29.28
C GLN A 470 11.67 -7.14 -29.19
N SER A 471 11.41 -6.53 -28.03
CA SER A 471 10.27 -5.63 -27.82
C SER A 471 10.22 -4.52 -28.87
N LEU A 472 11.36 -3.89 -29.19
CA LEU A 472 11.44 -2.84 -30.20
C LEU A 472 11.08 -3.34 -31.60
N ILE A 473 11.54 -4.53 -31.98
CA ILE A 473 11.19 -5.16 -33.27
C ILE A 473 9.68 -5.41 -33.32
N ASP A 474 9.14 -6.07 -32.30
CA ASP A 474 7.72 -6.46 -32.25
C ASP A 474 6.79 -5.24 -32.24
N LEU A 475 7.18 -4.16 -31.56
CA LEU A 475 6.43 -2.91 -31.53
C LEU A 475 6.50 -2.17 -32.87
N LYS A 476 7.68 -2.09 -33.49
CA LYS A 476 7.84 -1.40 -34.79
C LYS A 476 7.19 -2.15 -35.95
N ASP A 477 7.12 -3.47 -35.89
CA ASP A 477 6.36 -4.26 -36.87
C ASP A 477 4.85 -3.94 -36.80
N GLN A 478 4.33 -3.66 -35.59
CA GLN A 478 2.93 -3.33 -35.37
C GLN A 478 2.60 -1.84 -35.58
N MET A 479 3.58 -0.97 -35.34
CA MET A 479 3.49 0.50 -35.39
C MET A 479 4.72 1.07 -36.13
N PRO A 480 4.77 0.92 -37.47
CA PRO A 480 5.97 1.24 -38.26
C PRO A 480 6.30 2.73 -38.32
N THR A 481 5.36 3.62 -37.97
CA THR A 481 5.58 5.07 -37.93
C THR A 481 6.11 5.55 -36.57
N ALA A 482 6.18 4.66 -35.57
CA ALA A 482 6.58 5.03 -34.22
C ALA A 482 8.05 5.50 -34.17
N LEU A 483 8.24 6.69 -33.60
CA LEU A 483 9.53 7.34 -33.45
C LEU A 483 10.18 6.92 -32.13
N SER A 484 11.46 6.55 -32.19
CA SER A 484 12.24 6.24 -31.00
C SER A 484 12.61 7.51 -30.23
N ILE A 485 12.49 7.47 -28.92
CA ILE A 485 13.04 8.47 -28.00
C ILE A 485 14.15 7.77 -27.21
N ASP A 486 15.37 8.17 -27.53
CA ASP A 486 16.59 7.53 -27.08
C ASP A 486 17.32 8.38 -26.04
N TYR A 487 18.09 7.73 -25.16
CA TYR A 487 19.01 8.39 -24.25
C TYR A 487 20.29 7.58 -24.12
N PHE A 488 21.43 8.20 -24.43
CA PHE A 488 22.76 7.53 -24.47
C PHE A 488 22.79 6.19 -25.23
N GLY A 489 22.05 6.08 -26.35
CA GLY A 489 22.04 4.90 -27.21
C GLY A 489 21.04 3.82 -26.82
N GLU A 490 20.26 4.02 -25.76
CA GLU A 490 19.17 3.14 -25.33
C GLU A 490 17.81 3.75 -25.70
N THR A 491 16.90 2.96 -26.29
CA THR A 491 15.53 3.44 -26.57
C THR A 491 14.68 3.30 -25.32
N LEU A 492 14.27 4.44 -24.76
CA LEU A 492 13.47 4.48 -23.53
C LEU A 492 11.98 4.38 -23.81
N GLN A 493 11.52 5.03 -24.86
CA GLN A 493 10.10 5.05 -25.24
C GLN A 493 9.95 5.17 -26.76
N LEU A 494 8.80 4.74 -27.27
CA LEU A 494 8.35 5.02 -28.62
C LEU A 494 7.23 6.06 -28.57
N LYS A 495 7.23 6.98 -29.52
CA LYS A 495 6.18 7.97 -29.75
C LYS A 495 5.44 7.65 -31.04
N THR A 496 4.12 7.55 -30.99
CA THR A 496 3.24 7.37 -32.16
C THR A 496 1.98 8.24 -32.02
N SER A 497 1.05 8.15 -32.97
CA SER A 497 -0.27 8.76 -32.83
C SER A 497 -1.18 7.92 -31.93
N VAL A 498 -2.13 8.56 -31.24
CA VAL A 498 -3.12 7.84 -30.41
C VAL A 498 -3.94 6.84 -31.23
N GLU A 499 -4.16 7.08 -32.52
CA GLU A 499 -4.91 6.18 -33.41
C GLU A 499 -4.18 4.84 -33.67
N GLU A 500 -2.85 4.84 -33.63
CA GLU A 500 -2.04 3.63 -33.81
C GLU A 500 -1.82 2.84 -32.53
N LEU A 501 -2.09 3.43 -31.35
CA LEU A 501 -1.83 2.80 -30.06
C LEU A 501 -2.66 1.51 -29.89
N LYS A 502 -1.97 0.44 -29.53
CA LYS A 502 -2.57 -0.85 -29.17
C LYS A 502 -2.10 -1.27 -27.80
N ASN A 503 -3.04 -1.60 -26.91
CA ASN A 503 -2.72 -2.12 -25.58
C ASN A 503 -2.13 -3.53 -25.70
N ILE A 504 -0.82 -3.64 -25.54
CA ILE A 504 -0.07 -4.90 -25.59
C ILE A 504 0.43 -5.21 -24.19
N LEU A 505 0.18 -6.44 -23.71
CA LEU A 505 0.65 -6.89 -22.40
C LEU A 505 2.19 -6.84 -22.34
N GLY A 506 2.73 -6.30 -21.25
CA GLY A 506 4.18 -6.09 -21.09
C GLY A 506 4.68 -4.69 -21.45
N PHE A 507 3.79 -3.80 -21.89
CA PHE A 507 4.12 -2.40 -22.14
C PHE A 507 3.21 -1.46 -21.36
N ARG A 508 3.70 -0.24 -21.12
CA ARG A 508 2.91 0.85 -20.57
C ARG A 508 2.61 1.85 -21.68
N PHE A 509 1.42 2.44 -21.59
CA PHE A 509 0.89 3.36 -22.58
C PHE A 509 0.45 4.65 -21.91
N GLU A 510 0.91 5.78 -22.43
CA GLU A 510 0.47 7.11 -22.01
C GLU A 510 0.05 7.94 -23.23
N THR A 511 -0.95 8.80 -23.08
CA THR A 511 -1.48 9.64 -24.15
C THR A 511 -1.51 11.08 -23.72
N TYR A 512 -0.95 11.97 -24.53
CA TYR A 512 -0.92 13.41 -24.28
C TYR A 512 -1.33 14.14 -25.56
N GLY A 513 -2.56 14.65 -25.60
CA GLY A 513 -3.16 15.18 -26.82
C GLY A 513 -3.30 14.07 -27.88
N ASP A 514 -2.79 14.32 -29.08
CA ASP A 514 -2.82 13.37 -30.20
C ASP A 514 -1.61 12.40 -30.20
N ASP A 515 -0.69 12.58 -29.25
CA ASP A 515 0.53 11.76 -29.13
C ASP A 515 0.34 10.60 -28.14
N GLY A 516 0.75 9.41 -28.57
CA GLY A 516 0.84 8.19 -27.78
C GLY A 516 2.29 7.81 -27.48
N TYR A 517 2.54 7.39 -26.24
CA TYR A 517 3.86 6.98 -25.77
C TYR A 517 3.81 5.53 -25.27
N ILE A 518 4.82 4.75 -25.65
CA ILE A 518 4.93 3.33 -25.33
C ILE A 518 6.29 3.10 -24.68
N SER A 519 6.27 2.51 -23.49
CA SER A 519 7.48 2.23 -22.73
C SER A 519 7.42 0.83 -22.12
N HIS A 520 8.56 0.38 -21.58
CA HIS A 520 8.60 -0.88 -20.83
C HIS A 520 7.57 -0.83 -19.68
N TRP A 521 6.89 -1.93 -19.35
CA TRP A 521 5.81 -1.90 -18.33
C TRP A 521 6.21 -1.32 -16.96
N LYS A 522 7.49 -1.47 -16.57
CA LYS A 522 8.09 -0.88 -15.35
C LYS A 522 8.40 0.62 -15.44
N ALA A 523 8.26 1.25 -16.61
CA ALA A 523 8.50 2.67 -16.80
C ALA A 523 7.31 3.48 -16.30
N SER A 524 7.16 3.58 -14.98
CA SER A 524 6.17 4.46 -14.35
C SER A 524 6.84 5.45 -13.41
N LYS A 525 6.20 6.60 -13.19
CA LYS A 525 6.66 7.59 -12.20
C LYS A 525 6.82 6.95 -10.81
N LEU A 526 5.93 6.04 -10.40
CA LEU A 526 6.06 5.30 -9.13
C LEU A 526 7.34 4.45 -9.09
N HIS A 527 7.62 3.68 -10.14
CA HIS A 527 8.83 2.87 -10.22
C HIS A 527 10.10 3.72 -10.16
N ALA A 528 10.15 4.79 -10.95
CA ALA A 528 11.29 5.70 -10.98
C ALA A 528 11.54 6.35 -9.61
N VAL A 529 10.49 6.80 -8.92
CA VAL A 529 10.59 7.32 -7.55
C VAL A 529 11.12 6.26 -6.59
N HIS A 530 10.62 5.01 -6.65
CA HIS A 530 11.17 3.92 -5.83
C HIS A 530 12.66 3.66 -6.11
N GLN A 531 13.09 3.75 -7.37
CA GLN A 531 14.49 3.57 -7.74
C GLN A 531 15.37 4.72 -7.25
N LEU A 532 14.85 5.95 -7.23
CA LEU A 532 15.50 7.11 -6.65
C LEU A 532 15.65 6.95 -5.13
N LEU A 533 14.56 6.67 -4.42
CA LEU A 533 14.53 6.52 -2.95
C LEU A 533 15.42 5.38 -2.44
N LYS A 534 15.74 4.38 -3.28
CA LYS A 534 16.70 3.31 -2.98
C LYS A 534 18.17 3.74 -3.12
N ARG A 535 18.44 4.84 -3.84
CA ARG A 535 19.79 5.34 -4.15
C ARG A 535 20.21 6.54 -3.32
N ILE A 536 19.24 7.26 -2.76
CA ILE A 536 19.50 8.43 -1.92
C ILE A 536 19.27 8.06 -0.46
N ASP A 537 20.01 8.73 0.43
CA ASP A 537 19.62 8.75 1.83
C ASP A 537 18.55 9.81 2.02
N TRP A 538 17.50 9.45 2.73
CA TRP A 538 16.35 10.31 2.96
C TRP A 538 15.72 9.99 4.30
N ASP A 539 15.29 11.00 5.03
CA ASP A 539 14.55 10.85 6.28
C ASP A 539 13.35 11.82 6.33
N GLY A 540 13.10 12.50 5.21
CA GLY A 540 12.08 13.51 5.06
C GLY A 540 10.74 12.98 4.55
N GLN A 541 9.69 13.75 4.82
CA GLN A 541 8.36 13.50 4.29
C GLN A 541 8.39 13.51 2.76
N ILE A 542 7.60 12.65 2.14
CA ILE A 542 7.43 12.63 0.69
C ILE A 542 6.08 13.28 0.39
N ARG A 543 6.10 14.37 -0.39
CA ARG A 543 4.91 15.03 -0.89
C ARG A 543 4.86 14.88 -2.40
N VAL A 544 3.72 14.46 -2.94
CA VAL A 544 3.55 14.20 -4.36
C VAL A 544 2.44 15.07 -4.91
N PHE A 545 2.68 15.67 -6.08
CA PHE A 545 1.74 16.50 -6.82
C PHE A 545 1.60 15.99 -8.25
N GLY A 546 0.39 15.98 -8.77
CA GLY A 546 0.08 15.58 -10.15
C GLY A 546 -1.35 15.95 -10.51
N ASP A 547 -1.67 16.02 -11.79
CA ASP A 547 -2.99 16.45 -12.30
C ASP A 547 -3.65 15.37 -13.18
N GLY A 548 -2.87 14.40 -13.66
CA GLY A 548 -3.29 13.46 -14.68
C GLY A 548 -3.62 12.05 -14.21
N PRO A 549 -4.25 11.24 -15.08
CA PRO A 549 -4.49 9.82 -14.80
C PRO A 549 -3.20 9.01 -14.63
N TYR A 550 -2.09 9.43 -15.25
CA TYR A 550 -0.79 8.76 -15.17
C TYR A 550 -0.05 9.00 -13.84
N ASP A 551 -0.47 10.01 -13.07
CA ASP A 551 0.04 10.25 -11.71
C ASP A 551 -0.73 9.47 -10.66
N ARG A 552 -1.92 8.94 -10.98
CA ARG A 552 -2.82 8.31 -10.01
C ARG A 552 -2.14 7.19 -9.23
N GLU A 553 -1.31 6.38 -9.87
CA GLU A 553 -0.54 5.31 -9.21
C GLU A 553 0.39 5.90 -8.13
N LEU A 554 1.12 6.97 -8.47
CA LEU A 554 2.05 7.66 -7.57
C LEU A 554 1.31 8.40 -6.45
N LEU A 555 0.24 9.14 -6.79
CA LEU A 555 -0.61 9.88 -5.83
C LEU A 555 -1.28 8.92 -4.85
N THR A 556 -1.88 7.84 -5.32
CA THR A 556 -2.55 6.86 -4.45
C THR A 556 -1.54 6.18 -3.53
N TYR A 557 -0.36 5.83 -4.07
CA TYR A 557 0.69 5.23 -3.26
C TYR A 557 1.15 6.18 -2.16
N PHE A 558 1.57 7.40 -2.50
CA PHE A 558 2.19 8.36 -1.57
C PHE A 558 1.24 9.25 -0.79
N ASP A 559 -0.08 9.06 -0.94
CA ASP A 559 -1.10 9.96 -0.38
C ASP A 559 -0.93 11.39 -0.89
N GLY A 560 -0.67 11.50 -2.20
CA GLY A 560 -0.38 12.73 -2.89
C GLY A 560 -1.61 13.54 -3.25
N THR A 561 -1.35 14.75 -3.71
CA THR A 561 -2.34 15.78 -3.96
C THR A 561 -2.63 15.88 -5.45
N LEU A 562 -3.89 15.66 -5.80
CA LEU A 562 -4.39 15.91 -7.14
C LEU A 562 -4.56 17.42 -7.34
N ILE A 563 -3.76 17.99 -8.25
CA ILE A 563 -3.88 19.38 -8.69
C ILE A 563 -4.98 19.45 -9.75
N THR A 564 -6.06 20.14 -9.43
CA THR A 564 -7.25 20.26 -10.29
C THR A 564 -7.72 21.71 -10.35
N PRO A 565 -8.22 22.19 -11.50
CA PRO A 565 -8.84 23.52 -11.58
C PRO A 565 -10.11 23.65 -10.73
N PHE A 566 -10.69 22.53 -10.27
CA PHE A 566 -11.89 22.48 -9.44
C PHE A 566 -11.60 21.72 -8.14
N PRO A 567 -10.95 22.34 -7.15
CA PRO A 567 -10.63 21.67 -5.89
C PRO A 567 -11.92 21.36 -5.11
N GLU A 568 -12.09 20.10 -4.73
CA GLU A 568 -13.30 19.59 -4.10
C GLU A 568 -13.25 19.67 -2.57
N ASN A 569 -12.04 19.67 -1.98
CA ASN A 569 -11.85 19.64 -0.54
C ASN A 569 -10.86 20.69 0.00
N ASN A 570 -10.80 20.89 1.32
CA ASN A 570 -9.99 21.93 1.95
C ASN A 570 -8.48 21.67 1.83
N LEU A 571 -8.07 20.40 1.79
CA LEU A 571 -6.66 20.01 1.62
C LEU A 571 -6.18 20.41 0.22
N GLN A 572 -6.92 20.02 -0.80
CA GLN A 572 -6.71 20.42 -2.20
C GLN A 572 -6.74 21.94 -2.33
N LYS A 573 -7.73 22.64 -1.74
CA LYS A 573 -7.79 24.11 -1.79
C LYS A 573 -6.55 24.75 -1.18
N LYS A 574 -6.11 24.30 0.00
CA LYS A 574 -4.89 24.82 0.63
C LYS A 574 -3.68 24.56 -0.25
N GLU A 575 -3.49 23.33 -0.72
CA GLU A 575 -2.29 22.96 -1.46
C GLU A 575 -2.27 23.49 -2.90
N ILE A 576 -3.42 23.74 -3.53
CA ILE A 576 -3.57 24.45 -4.81
C ILE A 576 -3.49 25.98 -4.63
N GLU A 577 -3.84 26.52 -3.46
CA GLU A 577 -3.54 27.93 -3.14
C GLU A 577 -2.03 28.15 -3.00
N TYR A 578 -1.28 27.11 -2.58
CA TYR A 578 0.16 27.15 -2.57
C TYR A 578 0.77 26.84 -3.93
N VAL A 579 0.28 25.86 -4.71
CA VAL A 579 0.80 25.46 -6.04
C VAL A 579 0.06 26.15 -7.19
#